data_AF-A0A9N9IMQ9-F1
#
_entry.id   AF-A0A9N9IMQ9-F1
#
_cell.length_a   1.000
_cell.length_b   1.000
_cell.length_c   1.000
_cell.angle_alpha   90.00
_cell.angle_beta   90.00
_cell.angle_gamma   90.00
#
_symmetry.space_group_name_H-M   'P 1'
#
loop_
_entity.id
_entity.type
_entity.pdbx_description
1 polymer ?
#
loop_
_entity_poly.entity_id
_entity_poly.type
_entity_poly.pdbx_seq_one_letter_code
_entity_poly.pdbx_strand_id
1 'polypeptide(L)'
;ELPTETDALNLAIQQNLLKQEVYSITQEIIQKIGSLTPSQGAQFRQLLLEFADLFAKDITQLKRTNLVTHRIYTEDVPPISSRPYMVPLAEQKFINEE
;
A
#
# COMPACT_ATOMS: atom_id res chain seq x y z
N GLU A 1 13.29 29.80 -31.26
CA GLU A 1 12.16 30.40 -30.53
C GLU A 1 12.39 30.14 -29.04
N LEU A 2 12.33 31.16 -28.19
CA LEU A 2 12.51 30.98 -26.74
C LEU A 2 11.26 30.28 -26.17
N PRO A 3 11.40 29.28 -25.29
CA PRO A 3 10.27 28.61 -24.67
C PRO A 3 9.49 29.61 -23.81
N THR A 4 8.16 29.63 -23.96
CA THR A 4 7.31 30.56 -23.21
C THR A 4 7.19 30.10 -21.76
N GLU A 5 6.97 31.04 -20.84
CA GLU A 5 6.89 30.82 -19.39
C GLU A 5 5.84 29.74 -19.01
N THR A 6 4.81 29.59 -19.86
CA THR A 6 3.79 28.55 -19.81
C THR A 6 4.29 27.15 -20.16
N ASP A 7 5.27 27.03 -21.05
CA ASP A 7 5.88 25.76 -21.44
C ASP A 7 6.77 25.21 -20.33
N ALA A 8 7.47 26.09 -19.60
CA ALA A 8 8.26 25.73 -18.43
C ALA A 8 7.38 25.26 -17.26
N LEU A 9 6.23 25.90 -17.05
CA LEU A 9 5.26 25.53 -16.00
C LEU A 9 4.59 24.19 -16.33
N ASN A 10 4.23 23.95 -17.59
CA ASN A 10 3.67 22.67 -18.03
C ASN A 10 4.69 21.53 -17.96
N LEU A 11 5.97 21.79 -18.24
CA LEU A 11 7.05 20.81 -18.07
C LEU A 11 7.28 20.49 -16.58
N ALA A 12 7.24 21.49 -15.69
CA ALA A 12 7.35 21.30 -14.25
C ALA A 12 6.14 20.56 -13.63
N ILE A 13 4.95 20.75 -14.18
CA ILE A 13 3.73 20.02 -13.80
C ILE A 13 3.84 18.56 -14.27
N GLN A 14 4.26 18.30 -15.51
CA GLN A 14 4.49 16.94 -16.00
C GLN A 14 5.57 16.19 -15.20
N GLN A 15 6.64 16.88 -14.80
CA GLN A 15 7.71 16.28 -14.00
C GLN A 15 7.29 15.96 -12.56
N ASN A 16 6.28 16.63 -12.00
CA ASN A 16 5.77 16.35 -10.65
C ASN A 16 4.71 15.24 -10.62
N LEU A 17 3.96 15.01 -11.72
CA LEU A 17 2.95 13.96 -11.81
C LEU A 17 3.51 12.55 -12.07
N LEU A 18 4.83 12.42 -12.31
CA LEU A 18 5.52 11.14 -12.50
C LEU A 18 6.48 10.81 -11.35
N LYS A 19 6.12 11.17 -10.12
CA LYS A 19 6.64 10.48 -8.93
C LYS A 19 5.61 9.48 -8.43
N GLN A 20 5.36 8.46 -9.23
CA GLN A 20 4.71 7.25 -8.74
C GLN A 20 5.72 6.51 -7.87
N GLU A 21 5.43 6.36 -6.58
CA GLU A 21 6.21 5.51 -5.69
C GLU A 21 6.04 4.05 -6.14
N VAL A 22 7.02 3.54 -6.88
CA VAL A 22 7.10 2.13 -7.24
C VAL A 22 7.47 1.36 -5.98
N TYR A 23 6.48 0.76 -5.32
CA TYR A 23 6.74 -0.17 -4.21
C TYR A 23 7.34 -1.45 -4.78
N SER A 24 8.66 -1.52 -4.74
CA SER A 24 9.40 -2.72 -5.12
C SER A 24 9.22 -3.75 -4.00
N ILE A 25 8.35 -4.73 -4.21
CA ILE A 25 8.20 -5.90 -3.32
C ILE A 25 9.43 -6.80 -3.53
N THR A 26 10.55 -6.41 -2.93
CA THR A 26 11.76 -7.22 -2.59
C THR A 26 12.85 -6.32 -2.00
N GLN A 27 12.48 -5.22 -1.35
CA GLN A 27 13.40 -4.57 -0.43
C GLN A 27 13.15 -5.21 0.93
N GLU A 28 14.17 -5.88 1.49
CA GLU A 28 14.24 -6.06 2.94
C GLU A 28 13.69 -4.80 3.59
N ILE A 29 12.74 -4.90 4.52
CA ILE A 29 12.06 -3.74 5.07
C ILE A 29 13.13 -2.79 5.62
N ILE A 30 13.59 -1.84 4.79
CA ILE A 30 14.39 -0.70 5.22
C ILE A 30 13.36 0.18 5.85
N GLN A 31 12.99 -0.18 7.08
CA GLN A 31 12.15 0.66 7.90
C GLN A 31 12.79 2.03 7.89
N LYS A 32 11.98 3.08 7.71
CA LYS A 32 12.41 4.49 7.78
C LYS A 32 12.79 4.83 9.22
N ILE A 33 13.73 4.09 9.78
CA ILE A 33 14.36 4.32 11.06
C ILE A 33 15.65 5.05 10.70
N GLY A 34 15.97 6.12 11.41
CA GLY A 34 17.22 6.86 11.22
C GLY A 34 18.44 5.95 11.39
N SER A 35 19.65 6.48 11.19
CA SER A 35 20.88 5.69 11.35
C SER A 35 20.98 5.11 12.77
N LEU A 36 20.87 3.79 12.88
CA LEU A 36 21.06 3.06 14.14
C LEU A 36 22.54 2.75 14.35
N THR A 37 23.00 2.84 15.59
CA THR A 37 24.29 2.25 15.96
C THR A 37 24.24 0.73 15.85
N PRO A 38 25.39 0.03 15.70
CA PRO A 38 25.42 -1.43 15.59
C PRO A 38 24.73 -2.16 16.75
N SER A 39 24.87 -1.62 17.98
CA SER A 39 24.22 -2.16 19.18
C SER A 39 22.69 -2.01 19.12
N GLN A 40 22.20 -0.83 18.74
CA GLN A 40 20.76 -0.59 18.59
C GLN A 40 20.16 -1.47 17.50
N GLY A 41 20.86 -1.64 16.37
CA GLY A 41 20.42 -2.54 15.30
C GLY A 41 20.31 -3.99 15.75
N ALA A 42 21.21 -4.46 16.62
CA ALA A 42 21.16 -5.82 17.16
C ALA A 42 19.95 -6.00 18.09
N GLN A 43 19.73 -5.08 19.02
CA GLN A 43 18.58 -5.09 19.94
C GLN A 43 17.26 -5.02 19.16
N PHE A 44 17.22 -4.18 18.14
CA PHE A 44 16.04 -4.00 17.32
C PHE A 44 15.71 -5.25 16.49
N ARG A 45 16.71 -5.92 15.91
CA ARG A 45 16.49 -7.22 15.25
C ARG A 45 15.97 -8.28 16.20
N GLN A 46 16.49 -8.30 17.43
CA GLN A 46 16.00 -9.23 18.46
C GLN A 46 14.53 -8.97 18.80
N LEU A 47 14.14 -7.69 18.96
CA LEU A 47 12.75 -7.29 19.18
C LEU A 47 11.82 -7.76 18.04
N LEU A 48 12.23 -7.54 16.79
CA LEU A 48 11.43 -7.96 15.63
C LEU A 48 11.26 -9.47 15.55
N LEU A 49 12.23 -10.25 16.00
CA LEU A 49 12.13 -11.70 16.08
C LEU A 49 11.22 -12.15 17.22
N GLU A 50 11.31 -11.49 18.37
CA GLU A 50 10.50 -11.79 19.56
C GLU A 50 9.01 -11.53 19.31
N PHE A 51 8.69 -10.43 18.60
CA PHE A 51 7.31 -10.00 18.30
C PHE A 51 6.94 -10.20 16.82
N ALA A 52 7.52 -11.21 16.16
CA ALA A 52 7.31 -11.46 14.73
C ALA A 52 5.83 -11.75 14.37
N ASP A 53 5.01 -12.18 15.33
CA ASP A 53 3.59 -12.43 15.18
C ASP A 53 2.73 -11.15 15.22
N LEU A 54 3.25 -10.06 15.79
CA LEU A 54 2.57 -8.77 15.85
C LEU A 54 2.76 -7.93 14.57
N PHE A 55 3.81 -8.20 13.80
CA PHE A 55 4.15 -7.43 12.60
C PHE A 55 3.98 -8.26 11.33
N ALA A 56 3.07 -7.84 10.45
CA ALA A 56 2.95 -8.39 9.10
C ALA A 56 3.93 -7.66 8.16
N LYS A 57 4.77 -8.42 7.45
CA LYS A 57 5.68 -7.88 6.42
C LYS A 57 5.01 -7.68 5.06
N ASP A 58 3.93 -8.41 4.83
CA ASP A 58 3.13 -8.39 3.61
C ASP A 58 1.65 -8.67 3.94
N ILE A 59 0.78 -8.51 2.95
CA ILE A 59 -0.67 -8.76 3.07
C ILE A 59 -0.95 -10.25 3.33
N THR A 60 -0.10 -11.17 2.85
CA THR A 60 -0.28 -12.62 3.03
C THR A 60 -0.08 -13.07 4.48
N GLN A 61 0.65 -12.27 5.27
CA GLN A 61 0.87 -12.48 6.69
C GLN A 61 -0.25 -11.92 7.58
N LEU A 62 -1.21 -11.17 7.02
CA LEU A 62 -2.38 -10.72 7.76
C LEU A 62 -3.22 -11.93 8.19
N LYS A 63 -3.33 -12.11 9.51
CA LYS A 63 -4.11 -13.19 10.11
C LYS A 63 -5.46 -12.69 10.59
N ARG A 64 -6.39 -13.63 10.76
CA ARG A 64 -7.70 -13.39 11.38
C ARG A 64 -7.63 -13.66 12.88
N THR A 65 -8.29 -12.84 13.69
CA THR A 65 -8.50 -13.14 15.11
C THR A 65 -9.69 -14.09 15.28
N ASN A 66 -9.58 -15.06 16.19
CA ASN A 66 -10.67 -15.99 16.48
C ASN A 66 -11.77 -15.37 17.36
N LEU A 67 -11.65 -14.10 17.72
CA LEU A 67 -12.37 -13.50 18.84
C LEU A 67 -13.83 -13.18 18.52
N VAL A 68 -14.16 -12.81 17.28
CA VAL A 68 -15.51 -12.36 16.95
C VAL A 68 -15.90 -12.78 15.53
N THR A 69 -17.09 -13.35 15.41
CA THR A 69 -17.81 -13.46 14.14
C THR A 69 -18.96 -12.47 14.18
N HIS A 70 -19.03 -11.56 13.21
CA HIS A 70 -20.08 -10.57 13.12
C HIS A 70 -21.26 -11.12 12.33
N ARG A 71 -22.47 -11.00 12.89
CA ARG A 71 -23.72 -11.21 12.15
C ARG A 71 -24.26 -9.86 11.71
N ILE A 72 -24.34 -9.67 10.40
CA ILE A 72 -24.99 -8.50 9.80
C ILE A 72 -26.47 -8.86 9.65
N TYR A 73 -27.34 -8.17 10.37
CA TYR A 73 -28.79 -8.36 10.28
C TYR A 73 -29.31 -7.50 9.14
N THR A 74 -29.75 -8.13 8.05
CA THR A 74 -30.27 -7.46 6.85
C THR A 74 -31.79 -7.35 6.83
N GLU A 75 -32.46 -7.64 7.96
CA GLU A 75 -33.93 -7.79 8.07
C GLU A 75 -34.48 -8.72 6.97
N ASP A 76 -35.78 -8.62 6.65
CA ASP A 76 -36.42 -9.36 5.56
C ASP A 76 -36.33 -8.60 4.22
N VAL A 77 -35.12 -8.15 3.88
CA VAL A 77 -34.85 -7.46 2.60
C VAL A 77 -34.28 -8.46 1.59
N PRO A 78 -34.85 -8.57 0.37
CA PRO A 78 -34.31 -9.45 -0.66
C PRO A 78 -32.94 -8.96 -1.16
N PRO A 79 -32.03 -9.86 -1.58
CA PRO A 79 -30.72 -9.47 -2.14
C PRO A 79 -30.86 -8.58 -3.37
N ILE A 80 -30.00 -7.56 -3.45
CA ILE A 80 -29.94 -6.63 -4.59
C ILE A 80 -28.73 -6.98 -5.45
N SER A 81 -28.97 -7.30 -6.73
CA SER A 81 -27.91 -7.52 -7.72
C SER A 81 -27.73 -6.27 -8.58
N SER A 82 -26.54 -5.66 -8.53
CA SER A 82 -26.14 -4.55 -9.39
C SER A 82 -25.03 -4.96 -10.35
N ARG A 83 -25.01 -4.34 -11.54
CA ARG A 83 -23.91 -4.55 -12.49
C ARG A 83 -22.67 -3.79 -11.99
N PRO A 84 -21.48 -4.40 -11.98
CA PRO A 84 -20.24 -3.68 -11.72
C PRO A 84 -20.07 -2.52 -12.70
N TYR A 85 -19.51 -1.40 -12.23
CA TYR A 85 -19.15 -0.28 -13.09
C TYR A 85 -18.01 -0.66 -14.03
N MET A 86 -17.96 0.01 -15.19
CA MET A 86 -16.82 -0.12 -16.10
C MET A 86 -15.62 0.61 -15.51
N VAL A 87 -14.52 -0.11 -15.33
CA VAL A 87 -13.26 0.42 -14.84
C VAL A 87 -12.31 0.67 -16.02
N PRO A 88 -11.59 1.80 -16.09
CA PRO A 88 -10.57 2.03 -17.13
C PRO A 88 -9.48 0.96 -17.15
N LEU A 89 -8.91 0.68 -18.33
CA LEU A 89 -7.92 -0.40 -18.50
C LEU A 89 -6.66 -0.20 -17.63
N ALA A 90 -6.29 1.04 -17.33
CA ALA A 90 -5.15 1.35 -16.46
C ALA A 90 -5.41 0.93 -15.00
N GLU A 91 -6.62 1.19 -14.50
CA GLU A 91 -7.04 0.82 -13.14
C GLU A 91 -7.33 -0.68 -13.01
N GLN A 92 -7.82 -1.31 -14.08
CA GLN A 92 -8.02 -2.77 -14.10
C GLN A 92 -6.72 -3.54 -13.86
N LYS A 93 -5.59 -3.07 -14.41
CA LYS A 93 -4.29 -3.71 -14.18
C LYS A 93 -3.93 -3.70 -12.70
N PHE A 94 -4.06 -2.54 -12.05
CA PHE A 94 -3.81 -2.40 -10.62
C PHE A 94 -4.74 -3.30 -9.78
N ILE A 95 -6.05 -3.28 -10.04
CA ILE A 95 -7.03 -4.09 -9.29
C ILE A 95 -6.77 -5.60 -9.44
N ASN A 96 -6.25 -6.04 -10.58
CA ASN A 96 -5.92 -7.45 -10.82
C ASN A 96 -4.56 -7.86 -10.22
N GLU A 97 -3.70 -6.91 -9.90
CA GLU A 97 -2.36 -7.13 -9.32
C GLU A 97 -2.37 -7.08 -7.79
N GLU A 98 -3.38 -6.45 -7.18
CA GLU A 98 -3.72 -6.52 -5.74
C GLU A 98 -4.27 -7.90 -5.32
#